data_AF-A0A2V7HLW1-F1
#
_entry.id   AF-A0A2V7HLW1-F1
#
_cell.length_a   1.000
_cell.length_b   1.000
_cell.length_c   1.000
_cell.angle_alpha   90.00
_cell.angle_beta   90.00
_cell.angle_gamma   90.00
#
_symmetry.space_group_name_H-M   'P 1'
#
loop_
_entity.id
_entity.type
_entity.pdbx_description
1 polymer ?
#
loop_
_entity_poly.entity_id
_entity_poly.type
_entity_poly.pdbx_seq_one_letter_code
_entity_poly.pdbx_strand_id
1 'polypeptide(L)' 'AQLECRAVSRHVEGDHTILIGLVEDARNGAGEPLLYFRGKYRRLG' A
#
# COMPACT_ATOMS: atom_id res chain seq x y z
N ALA A 1 8.97 -2.40 3.17
CA ALA A 1 8.03 -2.79 4.24
C ALA A 1 7.17 -3.95 3.76
N GLN A 2 6.65 -4.76 4.67
CA GLN A 2 5.71 -5.85 4.44
C GLN A 2 4.59 -5.73 5.47
N LEU A 3 3.34 -5.94 5.04
CA LEU A 3 2.14 -5.89 5.89
C LEU A 3 1.30 -7.14 5.60
N GLU A 4 0.95 -7.88 6.65
CA GLU A 4 -0.03 -8.96 6.58
C GLU A 4 -1.36 -8.45 7.12
N CYS A 5 -2.43 -8.60 6.34
CA CYS A 5 -3.71 -7.98 6.64
C CYS A 5 -4.87 -8.96 6.40
N ARG A 6 -5.85 -8.94 7.29
CA ARG A 6 -7.15 -9.58 7.08
C ARG A 6 -8.16 -8.59 6.52
N ALA A 7 -8.81 -8.93 5.41
CA ALA A 7 -9.85 -8.09 4.82
C ALA A 7 -11.08 -8.03 5.75
N VAL A 8 -11.49 -6.83 6.14
CA VAL A 8 -12.64 -6.59 7.04
C VAL A 8 -13.81 -5.90 6.34
N SER A 9 -13.58 -5.23 5.22
CA SER A 9 -14.65 -4.68 4.37
C SER A 9 -14.23 -4.60 2.90
N ARG A 10 -15.23 -4.58 2.02
CA ARG A 10 -15.08 -4.35 0.57
C ARG A 10 -16.15 -3.36 0.10
N HIS A 11 -15.74 -2.35 -0.65
CA HIS A 11 -16.63 -1.35 -1.23
C HIS A 11 -16.41 -1.31 -2.75
N VAL A 12 -17.45 -1.60 -3.53
CA VAL A 12 -17.39 -1.59 -5.00
C VAL A 12 -17.65 -0.16 -5.48
N GLU A 13 -16.66 0.47 -6.10
CA GLU A 13 -16.69 1.89 -6.46
C GLU A 13 -16.24 2.07 -7.92
N GLY A 14 -17.18 1.89 -8.86
CA GLY A 14 -16.90 2.00 -10.30
C GLY A 14 -16.06 0.84 -10.84
N ASP A 15 -14.91 1.16 -11.43
CA ASP A 15 -14.00 0.19 -12.03
C ASP A 15 -13.00 -0.43 -11.03
N HIS A 16 -13.01 0.04 -9.77
CA HIS A 16 -12.17 -0.48 -8.70
C HIS A 16 -12.99 -0.89 -7.47
N THR A 17 -12.39 -1.74 -6.63
CA THR A 17 -12.94 -2.10 -5.31
C THR A 17 -11.99 -1.63 -4.23
N ILE A 18 -12.50 -0.85 -3.28
CA ILE A 18 -11.76 -0.45 -2.09
C ILE A 18 -11.82 -1.58 -1.06
N LEU A 19 -10.66 -2.08 -0.65
CA LEU A 19 -10.53 -3.12 0.37
C LEU A 19 -10.03 -2.48 1.67
N ILE A 20 -10.76 -2.68 2.76
CA ILE A 20 -10.31 -2.28 4.10
C ILE A 20 -9.71 -3.51 4.78
N GLY A 21 -8.44 -3.42 5.15
CA GLY A 21 -7.70 -4.49 5.81
C GLY A 21 -7.29 -4.10 7.23
N LEU A 22 -7.53 -4.99 8.20
CA LEU A 22 -6.94 -4.92 9.53
C LEU A 22 -5.51 -5.50 9.46
N VAL A 23 -4.52 -4.73 9.90
CA VAL A 23 -3.12 -5.18 9.95
C VAL A 23 -2.94 -6.16 11.10
N GLU A 24 -2.42 -7.35 10.79
CA GLU A 24 -2.15 -8.43 11.77
C GLU A 24 -0.64 -8.57 12.06
N ASP A 25 0.23 -8.36 11.07
CA ASP A 25 1.70 -8.25 11.25
C ASP A 25 2.29 -7.15 10.35
N ALA A 26 3.39 -6.55 10.79
CA ALA A 26 4.09 -5.51 10.05
C ALA A 26 5.61 -5.59 10.23
N ARG A 27 6.34 -5.52 9.10
CA ARG A 27 7.81 -5.51 9.08
C ARG A 27 8.31 -4.33 8.28
N ASN A 28 9.27 -3.60 8.85
CA ASN A 28 9.97 -2.52 8.14
C ASN A 28 11.39 -2.94 7.75
N GLY A 29 11.82 -2.51 6.56
CA GLY A 29 13.21 -2.66 6.11
C GLY A 29 13.95 -1.33 6.23
N ALA A 30 15.27 -1.36 6.08
CA ALA A 30 16.13 -0.17 6.16
C ALA A 30 16.15 0.70 4.87
N GLY A 31 15.40 0.32 3.83
CA GLY A 31 15.39 1.04 2.56
C GLY A 31 14.42 2.22 2.54
N GLU A 32 14.83 3.29 1.88
CA GLU A 32 13.96 4.45 1.59
C GLU A 32 12.82 4.08 0.63
N PRO A 33 11.65 4.75 0.72
CA PRO A 33 10.53 4.48 -0.16
C PRO A 33 10.82 4.87 -1.62
N LEU A 34 10.43 3.99 -2.56
CA LEU A 34 10.42 4.31 -3.99
C LEU A 34 9.23 5.24 -4.29
N LEU A 35 9.51 6.38 -4.91
CA LEU A 35 8.47 7.33 -5.29
C LEU A 35 8.09 7.17 -6.76
N TYR A 36 6.81 7.38 -7.08
CA TYR A 36 6.31 7.45 -8.46
C TYR A 36 5.51 8.74 -8.66
N PHE A 37 5.94 9.58 -9.59
CA PHE A 37 5.30 10.86 -9.88
C PHE A 37 5.45 11.26 -11.35
N ARG A 38 4.34 11.61 -11.99
CA ARG A 38 4.26 11.98 -13.42
C ARG A 38 4.89 10.95 -14.35
N GLY A 39 4.52 9.68 -14.18
CA GLY A 39 4.98 8.61 -15.07
C GLY A 39 6.43 8.17 -14.85
N LYS A 40 7.10 8.62 -13.78
CA LYS A 40 8.53 8.37 -13.55
C LYS A 40 8.84 8.02 -12.10
N TYR A 41 9.80 7.11 -11.92
CA TYR A 41 10.37 6.78 -10.61
C TYR A 41 11.31 7.86 -10.10
N ARG A 42 11.29 8.09 -8.78
CA ARG A 42 12.08 9.11 -8.08
C ARG A 42 12.52 8.61 -6.71
N ARG A 43 13.47 9.33 -6.11
CA ARG A 43 13.87 9.18 -4.70
C ARG A 43 13.47 10.44 -3.94
N LEU A 44 13.27 10.32 -2.62
CA LEU A 44 13.25 11.47 -1.73
C LEU A 44 14.63 12.13 -1.77
N GLY A 45 14.65 13.43 -2.03
CA GLY A 45 15.83 14.28 -2.08
C GLY A 45 15.46 15.68 -1.65
#